data_AF-A0AA86RFT1-F1
#
_entry.id   AF-A0AA86RFT1-F1
#
_cell.length_a   1.000
_cell.length_b   1.000
_cell.length_c   1.000
_cell.angle_alpha   90.00
_cell.angle_beta   90.00
_cell.angle_gamma   90.00
#
_symmetry.space_group_name_H-M   'P 1'
#
loop_
_entity.id
_entity.type
_entity.pdbx_description
1 polymer ?
#
loop_
_entity_poly.entity_id
_entity_poly.type
_entity_poly.pdbx_seq_one_letter_code
_entity_poly.pdbx_strand_id
1 'polypeptide(L)'
;MQKQMSDNEELTNYESFDEEQSEITQEEQMEQEIEFIQTKTIQGFSRYQIDRQGNIFDTKKNKQIKQTQEPTGYMRVKLCDENNKRFNKLVHRLLAEAFIPNPLGLAVVNHKNRVRNDNRLENIEWSTQSDNCRNRESDGIFFDDLPDEDNCCEFQFYNKHAFGHYFINTKTLEIYYDTNFQFKKLRVVLQNDYMIYCLRNTDFKQIKVSINKLKKGLYN
;
A
#
# COMPACT_ATOMS: atom_id res chain seq x y z
N MET A 1 57.83 -60.76 6.63
CA MET A 1 58.14 -60.41 8.04
C MET A 1 59.36 -59.50 8.03
N GLN A 2 59.37 -58.43 8.83
CA GLN A 2 60.25 -57.22 8.84
C GLN A 2 59.67 -56.05 7.99
N LYS A 3 59.04 -54.99 8.57
CA LYS A 3 59.55 -53.80 9.31
C LYS A 3 60.62 -53.02 8.51
N GLN A 4 60.63 -51.69 8.33
CA GLN A 4 59.92 -50.56 8.98
C GLN A 4 60.22 -49.27 8.18
N MET A 5 59.22 -48.36 8.13
CA MET A 5 59.23 -46.86 8.20
C MET A 5 60.24 -45.94 7.46
N SER A 6 59.63 -44.85 6.95
CA SER A 6 60.11 -43.48 6.62
C SER A 6 60.97 -43.34 5.34
N ASP A 7 60.75 -42.38 4.45
CA ASP A 7 60.48 -40.95 4.64
C ASP A 7 59.46 -40.37 3.65
N ASN A 8 58.74 -39.34 4.11
CA ASN A 8 57.96 -38.38 3.32
C ASN A 8 58.93 -37.38 2.67
N GLU A 9 58.86 -37.21 1.35
CA GLU A 9 59.27 -35.98 0.68
C GLU A 9 58.23 -35.57 -0.37
N GLU A 10 58.06 -34.26 -0.42
CA GLU A 10 57.01 -33.47 -1.05
C GLU A 10 56.98 -33.60 -2.58
N LEU A 11 55.82 -33.34 -3.18
CA LEU A 11 55.67 -32.53 -4.40
C LEU A 11 54.17 -32.25 -4.65
N THR A 12 53.75 -31.09 -4.15
CA THR A 12 52.85 -30.10 -4.77
C THR A 12 51.69 -30.60 -5.66
N ASN A 13 50.47 -30.51 -5.15
CA ASN A 13 49.29 -30.22 -5.98
C ASN A 13 48.59 -28.97 -5.42
N TYR A 14 49.09 -27.81 -5.84
CA TYR A 14 48.39 -26.54 -5.72
C TYR A 14 47.48 -26.43 -6.97
N GLU A 15 46.28 -26.97 -6.88
CA GLU A 15 45.22 -26.68 -7.84
C GLU A 15 44.35 -25.57 -7.28
N SER A 16 44.58 -24.37 -7.85
CA SER A 16 43.64 -23.25 -8.06
C SER A 16 42.33 -23.30 -7.27
N PHE A 17 42.28 -22.52 -6.19
CA PHE A 17 41.03 -22.01 -5.66
C PHE A 17 40.70 -20.75 -6.46
N ASP A 18 39.76 -20.86 -7.41
CA ASP A 18 39.26 -19.74 -8.21
C ASP A 18 38.66 -18.67 -7.29
N GLU A 19 39.41 -17.58 -7.09
CA GLU A 19 38.85 -16.31 -6.64
C GLU A 19 38.12 -15.65 -7.82
N GLU A 20 36.89 -16.11 -8.10
CA GLU A 20 35.93 -15.30 -8.85
C GLU A 20 35.45 -14.14 -7.97
N GLN A 21 36.26 -13.08 -7.88
CA GLN A 21 35.75 -11.76 -7.56
C GLN A 21 35.10 -11.20 -8.83
N SER A 22 33.77 -11.17 -8.86
CA SER A 22 33.00 -10.52 -9.92
C SER A 22 33.26 -9.02 -9.87
N GLU A 23 33.97 -8.50 -10.87
CA GLU A 23 34.14 -7.07 -11.08
C GLU A 23 32.79 -6.46 -11.51
N ILE A 24 32.15 -5.73 -10.59
CA ILE A 24 30.93 -4.97 -10.86
C ILE A 24 31.31 -3.81 -11.81
N THR A 25 30.58 -3.68 -12.91
CA THR A 25 30.86 -2.67 -13.96
C THR A 25 30.57 -1.25 -13.47
N GLN A 26 31.22 -0.24 -14.08
CA GLN A 26 31.00 1.17 -13.74
C GLN A 26 29.55 1.62 -14.01
N GLU A 27 28.89 1.03 -15.01
CA GLU A 27 27.46 1.25 -15.27
C GLU A 27 26.59 0.67 -14.15
N GLU A 28 26.86 -0.56 -13.68
CA GLU A 28 26.16 -1.15 -12.54
C GLU A 28 26.40 -0.36 -11.24
N GLN A 29 27.61 0.17 -11.03
CA GLN A 29 27.89 1.05 -9.90
C GLN A 29 27.12 2.37 -9.99
N MET A 30 27.06 2.98 -11.18
CA MET A 30 26.34 4.23 -11.40
C MET A 30 24.82 4.05 -11.33
N GLU A 31 24.28 2.94 -11.80
CA GLU A 31 22.87 2.57 -11.64
C GLU A 31 22.52 2.33 -10.17
N GLN A 32 23.37 1.61 -9.43
CA GLN A 32 23.22 1.44 -7.98
C GLN A 32 23.29 2.79 -7.24
N GLU A 33 24.15 3.71 -7.69
CA GLU A 33 24.29 5.04 -7.10
C GLU A 33 23.09 5.95 -7.41
N ILE A 34 22.51 5.87 -8.62
CA ILE A 34 21.27 6.57 -9.01
C ILE A 34 20.06 6.02 -8.23
N GLU A 35 19.98 4.71 -8.01
CA GLU A 35 18.92 4.09 -7.20
C GLU A 35 19.05 4.47 -5.72
N PHE A 36 20.28 4.58 -5.20
CA PHE A 36 20.58 5.03 -3.84
C PHE A 36 20.13 6.47 -3.57
N ILE A 37 20.17 7.34 -4.58
CA ILE A 37 19.84 8.79 -4.50
C ILE A 37 18.36 9.05 -4.15
N GLN A 38 17.43 8.09 -4.31
CA GLN A 38 16.02 8.28 -3.92
C GLN A 38 15.63 7.64 -2.59
N THR A 39 16.59 7.08 -1.84
CA THR A 39 16.31 6.46 -0.55
C THR A 39 16.28 7.50 0.58
N LYS A 40 15.51 7.22 1.63
CA LYS A 40 15.52 8.00 2.87
C LYS A 40 15.86 7.13 4.07
N THR A 41 16.63 7.67 5.00
CA THR A 41 16.91 7.01 6.28
C THR A 41 15.64 6.84 7.09
N ILE A 42 15.47 5.65 7.66
CA ILE A 42 14.32 5.33 8.50
C ILE A 42 14.56 5.90 9.90
N GLN A 43 13.65 6.74 10.38
CA GLN A 43 13.78 7.39 11.68
C GLN A 43 13.76 6.37 12.85
N GLY A 44 14.74 6.48 13.76
CA GLY A 44 14.96 5.51 14.85
C GLY A 44 15.61 4.20 14.41
N PHE A 45 16.06 4.14 13.15
CA PHE A 45 16.67 2.98 12.52
C PHE A 45 17.78 3.46 11.56
N SER A 46 18.73 4.26 12.05
CA SER A 46 19.76 4.95 11.25
C SER A 46 20.58 4.08 10.28
N ARG A 47 20.67 2.77 10.55
CA ARG A 47 21.30 1.74 9.70
C ARG A 47 20.51 1.43 8.41
N TYR A 48 19.26 1.85 8.33
CA TYR A 48 18.33 1.38 7.33
C TYR A 48 17.79 2.54 6.51
N GLN A 49 17.66 2.29 5.22
CA GLN A 49 17.07 3.22 4.27
C GLN A 49 15.89 2.57 3.56
N ILE A 50 14.94 3.38 3.11
CA ILE A 50 13.76 2.96 2.35
C ILE A 50 13.64 3.79 1.07
N ASP A 51 13.36 3.13 -0.05
CA ASP A 51 13.09 3.80 -1.34
C ASP A 51 11.60 4.12 -1.52
N ARG A 52 11.22 4.67 -2.68
CA ARG A 52 9.82 5.01 -3.00
C ARG A 52 8.96 3.79 -3.38
N GLN A 53 9.58 2.66 -3.67
CA GLN A 53 8.94 1.39 -4.04
C GLN A 53 8.64 0.55 -2.79
N GLY A 54 9.11 0.99 -1.62
CA GLY A 54 8.95 0.30 -0.35
C GLY A 54 10.01 -0.76 -0.10
N ASN A 55 11.10 -0.80 -0.86
CA ASN A 55 12.26 -1.64 -0.57
C ASN A 55 13.08 -1.04 0.57
N ILE A 56 13.66 -1.91 1.41
CA ILE A 56 14.42 -1.49 2.58
C ILE A 56 15.83 -2.06 2.46
N PHE A 57 16.82 -1.20 2.66
CA PHE A 57 18.24 -1.52 2.50
C PHE A 57 18.96 -1.39 3.83
N ASP A 58 19.89 -2.31 4.08
CA ASP A 58 20.81 -2.31 5.21
C ASP A 58 22.14 -1.68 4.77
N THR A 59 22.42 -0.45 5.21
CA THR A 59 23.62 0.29 4.77
C THR A 59 24.92 -0.35 5.24
N LYS A 60 24.90 -1.10 6.35
CA LYS A 60 26.09 -1.80 6.85
C LYS A 60 26.42 -3.06 6.05
N LYS A 61 25.40 -3.70 5.46
CA LYS A 61 25.56 -4.95 4.71
C LYS A 61 25.41 -4.75 3.20
N ASN A 62 25.20 -3.51 2.78
CA ASN A 62 24.89 -3.09 1.42
C ASN A 62 23.91 -4.03 0.71
N LYS A 63 22.77 -4.32 1.34
CA LYS A 63 21.82 -5.30 0.80
C LYS A 63 20.38 -4.96 1.12
N GLN A 64 19.49 -5.35 0.22
CA GLN A 64 18.06 -5.31 0.46
C GLN A 64 17.66 -6.33 1.54
N ILE A 65 16.77 -5.92 2.43
CA ILE A 65 16.23 -6.75 3.50
C ILE A 65 14.98 -7.45 3.01
N LYS A 66 14.96 -8.77 3.16
CA LYS A 66 13.79 -9.57 2.86
C LYS A 66 12.61 -9.15 3.75
N GLN A 67 11.53 -8.76 3.10
CA GLN A 67 10.24 -8.49 3.73
C GLN A 67 9.44 -9.79 3.86
N THR A 68 8.53 -9.85 4.82
CA THR A 68 7.62 -10.99 5.02
C THR A 68 6.19 -10.50 4.96
N GLN A 69 5.34 -11.19 4.20
CA GLN A 69 3.91 -10.91 4.18
C GLN A 69 3.25 -11.50 5.43
N GLU A 70 2.43 -10.71 6.10
CA GLU A 70 1.57 -11.17 7.18
C GLU A 70 0.33 -11.88 6.63
N PRO A 71 -0.35 -12.74 7.41
CA PRO A 71 -1.63 -13.34 6.99
C PRO A 71 -2.71 -12.31 6.63
N THR A 72 -2.60 -11.10 7.17
CA THR A 72 -3.47 -9.95 6.88
C THR A 72 -3.16 -9.30 5.53
N GLY A 73 -2.08 -9.69 4.84
CA GLY A 73 -1.66 -9.18 3.54
C GLY A 73 -0.59 -8.07 3.60
N TYR A 74 -0.36 -7.47 4.77
CA TYR A 74 0.64 -6.40 4.94
C TYR A 74 2.08 -6.93 4.88
N MET A 75 2.98 -6.14 4.29
CA MET A 75 4.43 -6.44 4.35
C MET A 75 5.04 -5.91 5.64
N ARG A 76 5.82 -6.76 6.31
CA ARG A 76 6.61 -6.42 7.50
C ARG A 76 8.10 -6.67 7.29
N VAL A 77 8.91 -5.96 8.07
CA VAL A 77 10.37 -6.11 8.11
C VAL A 77 10.84 -6.16 9.57
N LYS A 78 11.97 -6.84 9.80
CA LYS A 78 12.68 -6.84 11.09
C LYS A 78 13.87 -5.89 11.03
N LEU A 79 13.85 -4.85 11.85
CA LEU A 79 14.91 -3.84 11.94
C LEU A 79 15.54 -3.83 13.34
N CYS A 80 16.78 -3.37 13.44
CA CYS A 80 17.45 -3.13 14.70
C CYS A 80 17.57 -1.62 14.97
N ASP A 81 17.22 -1.15 16.15
CA ASP A 81 17.49 0.24 16.54
C ASP A 81 19.00 0.47 16.79
N GLU A 82 19.34 1.69 17.18
CA GLU A 82 20.71 2.11 17.52
C GLU A 82 21.31 1.29 18.68
N ASN A 83 20.47 0.73 19.55
CA ASN A 83 20.85 -0.10 20.69
C ASN A 83 20.87 -1.61 20.36
N ASN A 84 20.78 -1.98 19.08
CA ASN A 84 20.69 -3.35 18.58
C ASN A 84 19.44 -4.13 19.04
N LYS A 85 18.40 -3.46 19.53
CA LYS A 85 17.12 -4.08 19.86
C LYS A 85 16.30 -4.30 18.58
N ARG A 86 15.69 -5.47 18.46
CA ARG A 86 14.94 -5.89 17.27
C ARG A 86 13.47 -5.44 17.34
N PHE A 87 12.96 -4.90 16.25
CA PHE A 87 11.58 -4.48 16.09
C PHE A 87 10.97 -5.04 14.81
N ASN A 88 9.70 -5.42 14.88
CA ASN A 88 8.88 -5.67 13.70
C ASN A 88 8.22 -4.35 13.29
N LYS A 89 8.36 -3.96 12.02
CA LYS A 89 7.78 -2.73 11.47
C LYS A 89 7.03 -3.04 10.18
N LEU A 90 5.93 -2.33 9.97
CA LEU A 90 5.13 -2.42 8.75
C LEU A 90 5.73 -1.52 7.68
N VAL A 91 5.91 -2.05 6.47
CA VAL A 91 6.65 -1.37 5.40
C VAL A 91 5.93 -0.11 4.93
N HIS A 92 4.62 -0.18 4.69
CA HIS A 92 3.82 0.98 4.30
C HIS A 92 3.88 2.14 5.31
N ARG A 93 4.01 1.84 6.61
CA ARG A 93 4.15 2.89 7.65
C ARG A 93 5.51 3.56 7.59
N LEU A 94 6.57 2.77 7.49
CA LEU A 94 7.93 3.30 7.35
C LEU A 94 8.04 4.19 6.10
N LEU A 95 7.39 3.77 5.01
CA LEU A 95 7.36 4.52 3.76
C LEU A 95 6.61 5.85 3.90
N ALA A 96 5.41 5.81 4.48
CA ALA A 96 4.62 7.02 4.72
C ALA A 96 5.35 8.00 5.64
N GLU A 97 5.95 7.51 6.73
CA GLU A 97 6.72 8.31 7.68
C GLU A 97 7.98 8.95 7.03
N ALA A 98 8.61 8.27 6.07
CA ALA A 98 9.79 8.79 5.38
C ALA A 98 9.44 9.84 4.30
N PHE A 99 8.39 9.63 3.52
CA PHE A 99 8.17 10.40 2.28
C PHE A 99 6.93 11.30 2.28
N ILE A 100 5.92 11.05 3.12
CA ILE A 100 4.66 11.78 3.10
C ILE A 100 4.54 12.65 4.35
N PRO A 101 4.62 13.99 4.23
CA PRO A 101 4.38 14.88 5.37
C PRO A 101 3.02 14.59 6.01
N ASN A 102 2.97 14.60 7.34
CA ASN A 102 1.76 14.37 8.11
C ASN A 102 1.39 15.58 8.98
N PRO A 103 1.06 16.74 8.37
CA PRO A 103 0.80 17.97 9.12
C PRO A 103 -0.42 17.86 10.05
N LEU A 104 -1.35 16.95 9.76
CA LEU A 104 -2.57 16.70 10.53
C LEU A 104 -2.39 15.64 11.63
N GLY A 105 -1.20 15.02 11.76
CA GLY A 105 -0.92 14.02 12.80
C GLY A 105 -1.79 12.76 12.69
N LEU A 106 -2.18 12.36 11.49
CA LEU A 106 -3.03 11.21 11.23
C LEU A 106 -2.30 9.90 11.61
N ALA A 107 -2.98 9.01 12.33
CA ALA A 107 -2.35 7.79 12.85
C ALA A 107 -2.40 6.60 11.89
N VAL A 108 -3.24 6.65 10.84
CA VAL A 108 -3.52 5.51 9.96
C VAL A 108 -2.93 5.77 8.58
N VAL A 109 -2.32 4.74 8.02
CA VAL A 109 -1.83 4.73 6.63
C VAL A 109 -2.72 3.79 5.83
N ASN A 110 -3.16 4.24 4.65
CA ASN A 110 -4.07 3.53 3.76
C ASN A 110 -3.38 3.18 2.43
N HIS A 111 -3.71 2.01 1.88
CA HIS A 111 -3.39 1.63 0.51
C HIS A 111 -4.56 2.01 -0.39
N LYS A 112 -4.34 2.92 -1.33
CA LYS A 112 -5.40 3.50 -2.16
C LYS A 112 -6.12 2.44 -3.02
N ASN A 113 -5.35 1.51 -3.60
CA ASN A 113 -5.86 0.36 -4.35
C ASN A 113 -6.28 -0.84 -3.48
N ARG A 114 -6.18 -0.73 -2.14
CA ARG A 114 -6.51 -1.78 -1.16
C ARG A 114 -5.63 -3.04 -1.22
N VAL A 115 -4.62 -3.07 -2.08
CA VAL A 115 -3.66 -4.16 -2.19
C VAL A 115 -2.55 -3.93 -1.16
N ARG A 116 -2.66 -4.61 0.00
CA ARG A 116 -1.82 -4.37 1.19
C ARG A 116 -0.33 -4.68 1.04
N ASN A 117 0.06 -5.39 -0.03
CA ASN A 117 1.45 -5.68 -0.37
C ASN A 117 2.03 -4.75 -1.45
N ASP A 118 1.22 -3.90 -2.08
CA ASP A 118 1.67 -2.88 -3.02
C ASP A 118 2.13 -1.62 -2.26
N ASN A 119 3.39 -1.61 -1.84
CA ASN A 119 3.98 -0.53 -1.06
C ASN A 119 4.66 0.54 -1.93
N ARG A 120 4.20 0.77 -3.16
CA ARG A 120 4.68 1.92 -3.94
C ARG A 120 4.14 3.21 -3.33
N LEU A 121 4.97 4.24 -3.23
CA LEU A 121 4.64 5.49 -2.54
C LEU A 121 3.38 6.16 -3.11
N GLU A 122 3.15 6.10 -4.43
CA GLU A 122 1.95 6.64 -5.06
C GLU A 122 0.65 5.98 -4.56
N ASN A 123 0.73 4.73 -4.10
CA ASN A 123 -0.38 3.95 -3.57
C ASN A 123 -0.63 4.15 -2.07
N ILE A 124 0.22 4.93 -1.38
CA ILE A 124 0.14 5.13 0.07
C ILE A 124 -0.36 6.54 0.39
N GLU A 125 -1.20 6.66 1.42
CA GLU A 125 -1.64 7.96 1.96
C GLU A 125 -1.91 7.90 3.48
N TRP A 126 -1.82 9.05 4.14
CA TRP A 126 -2.33 9.21 5.49
C TRP A 126 -3.86 9.29 5.48
N SER A 127 -4.52 8.60 6.41
CA SER A 127 -5.98 8.51 6.50
C SER A 127 -6.45 8.69 7.95
N THR A 128 -7.72 9.04 8.13
CA THR A 128 -8.34 9.10 9.45
C THR A 128 -8.85 7.72 9.88
N GLN A 129 -8.95 7.47 11.19
CA GLN A 129 -9.59 6.24 11.69
C GLN A 129 -11.03 6.11 11.19
N SER A 130 -11.75 7.23 11.08
CA SER A 130 -13.12 7.29 10.55
C SER A 130 -13.23 6.88 9.08
N ASP A 131 -12.25 7.22 8.26
CA ASP A 131 -12.25 6.86 6.84
C ASP A 131 -11.83 5.40 6.64
N ASN A 132 -10.85 4.92 7.41
CA ASN A 132 -10.45 3.52 7.40
C ASN A 132 -11.59 2.59 7.85
N CYS A 133 -12.32 2.94 8.92
CA CYS A 133 -13.49 2.18 9.36
C CYS A 133 -14.59 2.14 8.29
N ARG A 134 -14.79 3.22 7.51
CA ARG A 134 -15.79 3.28 6.43
C ARG A 134 -15.37 2.48 5.20
N ASN A 135 -14.07 2.36 4.96
CA ASN A 135 -13.51 1.67 3.80
C ASN A 135 -13.22 0.19 4.04
N ARG A 136 -13.66 -0.39 5.17
CA ARG A 136 -13.60 -1.83 5.43
C ARG A 136 -14.20 -2.62 4.26
N GLU A 137 -13.49 -3.67 3.84
CA GLU A 137 -13.93 -4.62 2.80
C GLU A 137 -15.30 -5.25 3.11
N SER A 138 -15.66 -5.35 4.40
CA SER A 138 -16.98 -5.85 4.83
C SER A 138 -18.14 -4.91 4.52
N ASP A 139 -17.87 -3.64 4.21
CA ASP A 139 -18.89 -2.59 4.18
C ASP A 139 -19.32 -2.18 2.75
N GLY A 140 -18.77 -2.79 1.70
CA GLY A 140 -19.17 -2.52 0.33
C GLY A 140 -18.57 -3.49 -0.71
N ILE A 141 -19.23 -3.57 -1.86
CA ILE A 141 -18.74 -4.30 -3.04
C ILE A 141 -17.95 -3.31 -3.90
N PHE A 142 -16.74 -3.70 -4.32
CA PHE A 142 -15.85 -2.88 -5.14
C PHE A 142 -15.76 -3.43 -6.56
N PHE A 143 -15.58 -2.53 -7.51
CA PHE A 143 -15.43 -2.82 -8.94
C PHE A 143 -14.26 -2.01 -9.47
N ASP A 144 -13.44 -2.60 -10.33
CA ASP A 144 -12.33 -1.88 -10.98
C ASP A 144 -12.87 -0.79 -11.92
N ASP A 145 -13.93 -1.12 -12.66
CA ASP A 145 -14.64 -0.21 -13.55
C ASP A 145 -16.09 0.04 -13.08
N LEU A 146 -16.71 1.12 -13.56
CA LEU A 146 -18.10 1.45 -13.23
C LEU A 146 -19.04 0.41 -13.83
N PRO A 147 -19.84 -0.32 -13.02
CA PRO A 147 -20.73 -1.35 -13.55
C PRO A 147 -21.86 -0.75 -14.38
N ASP A 148 -22.15 -1.34 -15.55
CA ASP A 148 -23.25 -0.91 -16.42
C ASP A 148 -23.16 0.60 -16.73
N GLU A 149 -21.96 1.03 -17.16
CA GLU A 149 -21.58 2.42 -17.40
C GLU A 149 -22.59 3.17 -18.28
N ASP A 150 -23.11 2.52 -19.33
CA ASP A 150 -24.12 3.10 -20.24
C ASP A 150 -25.41 3.54 -19.52
N ASN A 151 -25.74 2.92 -18.38
CA ASN A 151 -26.92 3.26 -17.58
C ASN A 151 -26.58 4.07 -16.34
N CYS A 152 -25.30 4.38 -16.11
CA CYS A 152 -24.84 5.19 -15.01
C CYS A 152 -24.65 6.65 -15.42
N CYS A 153 -24.96 7.56 -14.51
CA CYS A 153 -24.66 8.97 -14.67
C CYS A 153 -24.16 9.57 -13.35
N GLU A 154 -23.46 10.70 -13.43
CA GLU A 154 -23.00 11.40 -12.24
C GLU A 154 -24.18 11.84 -11.36
N PHE A 155 -24.13 11.43 -10.09
CA PHE A 155 -25.08 11.84 -9.07
C PHE A 155 -24.61 13.15 -8.43
N GLN A 156 -24.82 14.26 -9.13
CA GLN A 156 -24.26 15.56 -8.75
C GLN A 156 -25.10 16.30 -7.71
N PHE A 157 -26.42 16.12 -7.69
CA PHE A 157 -27.32 16.91 -6.83
C PHE A 157 -28.43 16.09 -6.21
N TYR A 158 -28.76 16.42 -4.96
CA TYR A 158 -29.96 15.96 -4.29
C TYR A 158 -30.52 17.06 -3.38
N ASN A 159 -31.73 17.54 -3.70
CA ASN A 159 -32.30 18.76 -3.12
C ASN A 159 -31.31 19.94 -3.26
N LYS A 160 -30.87 20.51 -2.14
CA LYS A 160 -29.92 21.63 -2.08
C LYS A 160 -28.45 21.21 -1.91
N HIS A 161 -28.15 19.92 -1.97
CA HIS A 161 -26.83 19.38 -1.69
C HIS A 161 -26.14 18.96 -2.98
N ALA A 162 -24.91 19.43 -3.16
CA ALA A 162 -24.02 19.01 -4.24
C ALA A 162 -23.14 17.85 -3.79
N PHE A 163 -22.86 16.92 -4.69
CA PHE A 163 -22.07 15.73 -4.48
C PHE A 163 -21.00 15.63 -5.57
N GLY A 164 -19.87 15.03 -5.24
CA GLY A 164 -18.80 14.72 -6.20
C GLY A 164 -18.41 13.27 -6.10
N HIS A 165 -17.93 12.69 -7.21
CA HIS A 165 -17.47 11.30 -7.29
C HIS A 165 -18.55 10.24 -6.98
N TYR A 166 -19.82 10.58 -7.13
CA TYR A 166 -20.91 9.61 -7.02
C TYR A 166 -21.55 9.39 -8.38
N PHE A 167 -21.91 8.15 -8.66
CA PHE A 167 -22.59 7.73 -9.88
C PHE A 167 -23.83 6.94 -9.50
N ILE A 168 -24.94 7.13 -10.21
CA ILE A 168 -26.17 6.38 -10.00
C ILE A 168 -26.52 5.61 -11.27
N ASN A 169 -26.81 4.33 -11.12
CA ASN A 169 -27.42 3.55 -12.19
C ASN A 169 -28.92 3.92 -12.26
N THR A 170 -29.36 4.45 -13.39
CA THR A 170 -30.72 4.97 -13.57
C THR A 170 -31.79 3.88 -13.59
N LYS A 171 -31.43 2.64 -13.91
CA LYS A 171 -32.34 1.49 -13.92
C LYS A 171 -32.48 0.84 -12.55
N THR A 172 -31.36 0.59 -11.87
CA THR A 172 -31.33 -0.15 -10.59
C THR A 172 -31.39 0.77 -9.37
N LEU A 173 -31.09 2.06 -9.54
CA LEU A 173 -30.90 3.07 -8.48
C LEU A 173 -29.74 2.76 -7.55
N GLU A 174 -28.82 1.90 -7.98
CA GLU A 174 -27.60 1.62 -7.27
C GLU A 174 -26.65 2.81 -7.37
N ILE A 175 -26.12 3.25 -6.23
CA ILE A 175 -25.15 4.35 -6.18
C ILE A 175 -23.76 3.80 -5.97
N TYR A 176 -22.82 4.25 -6.78
CA TYR A 176 -21.40 3.95 -6.72
C TYR A 176 -20.63 5.21 -6.32
N TYR A 177 -19.57 5.04 -5.55
CA TYR A 177 -18.62 6.08 -5.19
C TYR A 177 -17.28 5.78 -5.82
N ASP A 178 -16.77 6.71 -6.61
CA ASP A 178 -15.45 6.63 -7.22
C ASP A 178 -14.37 7.03 -6.20
N THR A 179 -13.47 6.10 -5.90
CA THR A 179 -12.32 6.35 -5.01
C THR A 179 -11.10 6.88 -5.76
N ASN A 180 -11.22 7.18 -7.06
CA ASN A 180 -10.17 7.43 -8.06
C ASN A 180 -9.35 6.19 -8.43
N PHE A 181 -9.71 5.02 -7.94
CA PHE A 181 -9.01 3.75 -8.19
C PHE A 181 -9.99 2.63 -8.50
N GLN A 182 -11.14 2.62 -7.80
CA GLN A 182 -12.19 1.64 -7.94
C GLN A 182 -13.53 2.30 -7.63
N PHE A 183 -14.61 1.70 -8.10
CA PHE A 183 -15.97 2.08 -7.78
C PHE A 183 -16.49 1.25 -6.62
N LYS A 184 -16.91 1.92 -5.55
CA LYS A 184 -17.55 1.31 -4.39
C LYS A 184 -19.07 1.39 -4.54
N LYS A 185 -19.74 0.24 -4.63
CA LYS A 185 -21.20 0.18 -4.47
C LYS A 185 -21.59 0.52 -3.03
N LEU A 186 -22.42 1.55 -2.88
CA LEU A 186 -22.91 1.98 -1.59
C LEU A 186 -23.99 1.03 -1.07
N ARG A 187 -23.96 0.82 0.25
CA ARG A 187 -24.98 0.03 0.94
C ARG A 187 -26.22 0.87 1.21
N VAL A 188 -27.38 0.25 1.00
CA VAL A 188 -28.68 0.77 1.41
C VAL A 188 -28.95 0.41 2.86
N VAL A 189 -29.46 1.36 3.63
CA VAL A 189 -29.87 1.18 5.02
C VAL A 189 -31.38 1.35 5.11
N LEU A 190 -32.05 0.44 5.83
CA LEU A 190 -33.46 0.59 6.19
C LEU A 190 -33.57 1.49 7.42
N GLN A 191 -34.28 2.62 7.29
CA GLN A 191 -34.54 3.54 8.38
C GLN A 191 -36.00 3.99 8.37
N ASN A 192 -36.74 3.74 9.44
CA ASN A 192 -38.15 4.10 9.61
C ASN A 192 -39.00 3.68 8.39
N ASP A 193 -38.86 2.44 7.94
CA ASP A 193 -39.51 1.85 6.75
C ASP A 193 -39.11 2.44 5.38
N TYR A 194 -38.13 3.34 5.36
CA TYR A 194 -37.56 3.87 4.12
C TYR A 194 -36.16 3.32 3.86
N MET A 195 -35.93 2.90 2.62
CA MET A 195 -34.60 2.57 2.13
C MET A 195 -33.85 3.86 1.78
N ILE A 196 -32.68 4.06 2.40
CA ILE A 196 -31.86 5.25 2.23
C ILE A 196 -30.40 4.90 1.91
N TYR A 197 -29.76 5.76 1.12
CA TYR A 197 -28.31 5.87 1.05
C TYR A 197 -27.82 6.97 1.97
N CYS A 198 -26.62 6.79 2.52
CA CYS A 198 -25.91 7.80 3.30
C CYS A 198 -24.69 8.27 2.50
N LEU A 199 -24.79 9.44 1.88
CA LEU A 199 -23.72 10.04 1.08
C LEU A 199 -23.07 11.19 1.85
N ARG A 200 -21.92 11.67 1.39
CA ARG A 200 -21.36 12.95 1.83
C ARG A 200 -21.43 13.96 0.71
N ASN A 201 -21.93 15.15 1.01
CA ASN A 201 -21.91 16.24 0.06
C ASN A 201 -20.48 16.82 -0.07
N THR A 202 -20.29 17.77 -0.97
CA THR A 202 -19.00 18.46 -1.19
C THR A 202 -18.47 19.19 0.06
N ASP A 203 -19.34 19.54 1.02
CA ASP A 203 -18.95 20.11 2.32
C ASP A 203 -18.62 19.04 3.38
N PHE A 204 -18.46 17.78 2.97
CA PHE A 204 -18.25 16.61 3.84
C PHE A 204 -19.39 16.32 4.84
N LYS A 205 -20.56 16.95 4.71
CA LYS A 205 -21.74 16.69 5.55
C LYS A 205 -22.45 15.44 5.07
N GLN A 206 -22.87 14.59 6.02
CA GLN A 206 -23.63 13.39 5.70
C GLN A 206 -25.06 13.74 5.31
N ILE A 207 -25.48 13.31 4.12
CA ILE A 207 -26.83 13.50 3.59
C ILE A 207 -27.48 12.14 3.38
N LYS A 208 -28.74 12.04 3.81
CA LYS A 208 -29.58 10.84 3.61
C LYS A 208 -30.38 11.01 2.33
N VAL A 209 -30.16 10.11 1.38
CA VAL A 209 -30.84 10.10 0.08
C VAL A 209 -31.84 8.95 0.09
N SER A 210 -33.13 9.25 -0.03
CA SER A 210 -34.17 8.22 -0.04
C SER A 210 -34.35 7.62 -1.43
N ILE A 211 -34.31 6.30 -1.53
CA ILE A 211 -34.54 5.57 -2.80
C ILE A 211 -35.95 5.88 -3.35
N ASN A 212 -36.95 5.96 -2.48
CA ASN A 212 -38.32 6.28 -2.89
C ASN A 212 -38.43 7.68 -3.50
N LYS A 213 -37.60 8.63 -3.05
CA LYS A 213 -37.54 9.98 -3.64
C LYS A 213 -36.80 9.99 -4.98
N LEU A 214 -35.73 9.19 -5.11
CA LEU A 214 -35.02 9.01 -6.38
C LEU A 214 -35.95 8.45 -7.46
N LYS A 215 -36.74 7.41 -7.13
CA LYS A 215 -37.76 6.85 -8.03
C LYS A 215 -38.71 7.93 -8.54
N LYS A 216 -39.25 8.77 -7.65
CA LYS A 216 -40.19 9.83 -8.03
C LYS A 216 -39.59 10.91 -8.94
N GLY A 217 -38.29 11.18 -8.83
CA GLY A 217 -37.61 12.18 -9.64
C GLY A 217 -37.26 11.74 -11.06
N LEU A 218 -37.24 10.43 -11.34
CA LEU A 218 -36.91 9.87 -12.66
C LEU A 218 -38.15 9.65 -13.55
N TYR A 219 -39.35 9.63 -12.96
CA TYR A 219 -40.62 9.41 -13.67
C TYR A 219 -41.50 10.67 -13.76
N ASN A 220 -40.93 11.85 -13.49
CA ASN A 220 -41.59 13.15 -13.62
C ASN A 220 -40.93 13.99 -14.71
#